data_AF-A0A561WJZ7-F1
#
_entry.id   AF-A0A561WJZ7-F1
#
_cell.length_a   1.000
_cell.length_b   1.000
_cell.length_c   1.000
_cell.angle_alpha   90.00
_cell.angle_beta   90.00
_cell.angle_gamma   90.00
#
_symmetry.space_group_name_H-M   'P 1'
#
loop_
_entity.id
_entity.type
_entity.pdbx_description
1 polymer ?
#
loop_
_entity_poly.entity_id
_entity_poly.type
_entity_poly.pdbx_seq_one_letter_code
_entity_poly.pdbx_strand_id
1 'polypeptide(L)'
;MTITLPAELAEPLSWIGLEWPEADEDRLQADGQVWIDHATRLRAHAERSTATARRVWLDNEGATVEAFERWWNGADGPGRHLQEAATAAELVGGALIAMAGVTIGLKAALIAQLTALAVEVGQAIATATVTAGATLAEIPVWIALARTACRKLIHEAMALIEREIAAMLRRAATMLERAGARRFAETTVRGSQRTAFKGLMHEVETADVRSPVDGATFYSGRQPDDEKMRTYAEKQVDGVASVTLEMTPGGRRFDDMRLFEAGSPVSRVQANGVWERLSERYAQAASGEATAWTHNPWSESVWSRKERPALQVNPNVTKITEIDPFW
;
A
#
# COMPACT_ATOMS: atom_id res chain seq x y z
N MET A 1 -22.93 16.68 18.32
CA MET A 1 -23.36 17.65 17.30
C MET A 1 -22.22 18.61 17.07
N THR A 2 -21.77 18.74 15.82
CA THR A 2 -20.75 19.70 15.40
C THR A 2 -21.26 21.12 15.63
N ILE A 3 -20.44 21.94 16.31
CA ILE A 3 -20.84 23.29 16.70
C ILE A 3 -20.50 24.25 15.56
N THR A 4 -21.53 24.93 15.05
CA THR A 4 -21.40 26.00 14.06
C THR A 4 -21.51 27.37 14.72
N LEU A 5 -20.92 28.39 14.11
CA LEU A 5 -21.08 29.77 14.56
C LEU A 5 -22.55 30.22 14.39
N PRO A 6 -23.23 30.68 15.46
CA PRO A 6 -24.52 31.35 15.34
C PRO A 6 -24.41 32.59 14.45
N ALA A 7 -25.40 32.82 13.57
CA ALA A 7 -25.34 33.90 12.58
C ALA A 7 -25.17 35.29 13.22
N GLU A 8 -25.75 35.48 14.40
CA GLU A 8 -25.69 36.69 15.21
C GLU A 8 -24.27 37.02 15.70
N LEU A 9 -23.39 36.01 15.78
CA LEU A 9 -22.02 36.16 16.26
C LEU A 9 -21.00 36.36 15.12
N ALA A 10 -21.44 36.30 13.86
CA ALA A 10 -20.59 36.55 12.70
C ALA A 10 -20.05 38.00 12.69
N GLU A 11 -20.90 38.96 13.05
CA GLU A 11 -20.51 40.36 13.14
C GLU A 11 -19.51 40.60 14.29
N PRO A 12 -19.77 40.18 15.54
CA PRO A 12 -18.78 40.22 16.64
C PRO A 12 -17.44 39.57 16.31
N LEU A 13 -17.47 38.42 15.60
CA LEU A 13 -16.25 37.74 15.16
C LEU A 13 -15.45 38.60 14.18
N SER A 14 -16.13 39.29 13.25
CA SER A 14 -15.48 40.19 12.29
C SER A 14 -14.77 41.37 12.97
N TRP A 15 -15.34 41.91 14.05
CA TRP A 15 -14.72 43.01 14.81
C TRP A 15 -13.39 42.60 15.44
N ILE A 16 -13.33 41.40 16.02
CA ILE A 16 -12.10 40.87 16.61
C ILE A 16 -11.12 40.34 15.56
N GLY A 17 -11.53 40.16 14.31
CA GLY A 17 -10.66 39.78 13.20
C GLY A 17 -9.98 38.41 13.40
N LEU A 18 -10.70 37.46 14.00
CA LEU A 18 -10.28 36.07 14.13
C LEU A 18 -11.15 35.18 13.24
N GLU A 19 -10.63 34.01 12.92
CA GLU A 19 -11.36 32.99 12.17
C GLU A 19 -12.04 31.99 13.12
N TRP A 20 -13.21 31.50 12.72
CA TRP A 20 -13.90 30.44 13.43
C TRP A 20 -13.22 29.09 13.17
N PRO A 21 -12.99 28.25 14.18
CA PRO A 21 -12.43 26.92 13.96
C PRO A 21 -13.44 26.01 13.24
N GLU A 22 -13.06 25.49 12.07
CA GLU A 22 -13.94 24.67 11.21
C GLU A 22 -13.86 23.15 11.47
N ALA A 23 -13.20 22.72 12.54
CA ALA A 23 -13.08 21.30 12.86
C ALA A 23 -14.45 20.66 13.11
N ASP A 24 -14.63 19.43 12.61
CA ASP A 24 -15.87 18.64 12.70
C ASP A 24 -15.77 17.66 13.87
N GLU A 25 -16.37 18.02 15.01
CA GLU A 25 -16.23 17.25 16.25
C GLU A 25 -16.99 15.93 16.22
N ASP A 26 -18.13 15.89 15.52
CA ASP A 26 -18.88 14.65 15.31
C ASP A 26 -18.07 13.66 14.50
N ARG A 27 -17.40 14.14 13.44
CA ARG A 27 -16.51 13.29 12.63
C ARG A 27 -15.30 12.82 13.42
N LEU A 28 -14.64 13.70 14.18
CA LEU A 28 -13.52 13.32 15.05
C LEU A 28 -13.93 12.25 16.07
N GLN A 29 -15.11 12.40 16.68
CA GLN A 29 -15.63 11.43 17.61
C GLN A 29 -15.99 10.09 16.92
N ALA A 30 -16.62 10.15 15.74
CA ALA A 30 -16.97 8.97 14.97
C ALA A 30 -15.73 8.19 14.51
N ASP A 31 -14.73 8.88 13.95
CA ASP A 31 -13.46 8.28 13.55
C ASP A 31 -12.74 7.67 14.77
N GLY A 32 -12.76 8.37 15.91
CA GLY A 32 -12.22 7.86 17.17
C GLY A 32 -12.89 6.55 17.62
N GLN A 33 -14.21 6.47 17.53
CA GLN A 33 -14.95 5.25 17.86
C GLN A 33 -14.62 4.09 16.91
N VAL A 34 -14.48 4.36 15.61
CA VAL A 34 -14.07 3.34 14.62
C VAL A 34 -12.72 2.72 14.99
N TRP A 35 -11.77 3.54 15.45
CA TRP A 35 -10.45 3.09 15.90
C TRP A 35 -10.52 2.26 17.20
N ILE A 36 -11.34 2.66 18.17
CA ILE A 36 -11.56 1.89 19.41
C ILE A 36 -12.21 0.54 19.13
N ASP A 37 -13.21 0.49 18.25
CA ASP A 37 -13.85 -0.75 17.84
C ASP A 37 -12.86 -1.67 17.09
N HIS A 38 -12.01 -1.09 16.25
CA HIS A 38 -10.95 -1.83 15.58
C HIS A 38 -9.94 -2.41 16.58
N ALA A 39 -9.50 -1.62 17.55
CA ALA A 39 -8.61 -2.07 18.62
C ALA A 39 -9.22 -3.23 19.43
N THR A 40 -10.51 -3.14 19.76
CA THR A 40 -11.26 -4.21 20.45
C THR A 40 -11.25 -5.50 19.64
N ARG A 41 -11.54 -5.43 18.33
CA ARG A 41 -11.49 -6.59 17.43
C ARG A 41 -10.08 -7.17 17.33
N LEU A 42 -9.06 -6.30 17.26
CA LEU A 42 -7.67 -6.70 17.14
C LEU A 42 -7.17 -7.38 18.41
N ARG A 43 -7.55 -6.90 19.60
CA ARG A 43 -7.22 -7.54 20.87
C ARG A 43 -7.88 -8.91 20.99
N ALA A 44 -9.15 -9.04 20.65
CA ALA A 44 -9.83 -10.34 20.64
C ALA A 44 -9.16 -11.33 19.66
N HIS A 45 -8.67 -10.85 18.52
CA HIS A 45 -7.87 -11.68 17.61
C HIS A 45 -6.51 -12.07 18.21
N ALA A 46 -5.80 -11.13 18.83
CA ALA A 46 -4.54 -11.37 19.51
C ALA A 46 -4.65 -12.44 20.61
N GLU A 47 -5.71 -12.37 21.42
CA GLU A 47 -6.02 -13.34 22.47
C GLU A 47 -6.30 -14.73 21.90
N ARG A 48 -7.15 -14.84 20.87
CA ARG A 48 -7.43 -16.12 20.20
C ARG A 48 -6.19 -16.73 19.58
N SER A 49 -5.37 -15.92 18.90
CA SER A 49 -4.13 -16.35 18.28
C SER A 49 -3.12 -16.82 19.33
N THR A 50 -3.00 -16.11 20.45
CA THR A 50 -2.15 -16.52 21.58
C THR A 50 -2.65 -17.80 22.23
N ALA A 51 -3.96 -17.95 22.44
CA ALA A 51 -4.53 -19.18 22.99
C ALA A 51 -4.29 -20.38 22.05
N THR A 52 -4.39 -20.17 20.74
CA THR A 52 -4.14 -21.21 19.72
C THR A 52 -2.66 -21.58 19.68
N ALA A 53 -1.76 -20.59 19.64
CA ALA A 53 -0.32 -20.81 19.69
C ALA A 53 0.06 -21.57 20.97
N ARG A 54 -0.54 -21.20 22.11
CA ARG A 54 -0.32 -21.85 23.40
C ARG A 54 -0.70 -23.33 23.40
N ARG A 55 -1.78 -23.72 22.74
CA ARG A 55 -2.13 -25.14 22.58
C ARG A 55 -1.03 -25.91 21.85
N VAL A 56 -0.44 -25.31 20.80
CA VAL A 56 0.64 -25.97 20.04
C VAL A 56 1.81 -26.35 20.95
N TRP A 57 2.24 -25.51 21.89
CA TRP A 57 3.35 -25.87 22.76
C TRP A 57 2.98 -26.55 24.08
N LEU A 58 1.71 -26.57 24.47
CA LEU A 58 1.22 -27.40 25.58
C LEU A 58 0.96 -28.84 25.15
N ASP A 59 0.48 -29.04 23.92
CA ASP A 59 0.06 -30.35 23.40
C ASP A 59 1.21 -31.08 22.67
N ASN A 60 2.37 -30.44 22.50
CA ASN A 60 3.53 -31.00 21.80
C ASN A 60 4.81 -30.78 22.60
N GLU A 61 5.78 -31.69 22.45
CA GLU A 61 7.09 -31.63 23.11
C GLU A 61 8.22 -31.62 22.07
N GLY A 62 9.36 -31.02 22.43
CA GLY A 62 10.59 -31.06 21.63
C GLY A 62 11.12 -29.69 21.20
N ALA A 63 12.38 -29.68 20.74
CA ALA A 63 13.15 -28.45 20.51
C ALA A 63 12.50 -27.46 19.52
N THR A 64 11.75 -27.95 18.52
CA THR A 64 11.04 -27.08 17.56
C THR A 64 9.88 -26.33 18.21
N VAL A 65 9.17 -26.98 19.13
CA VAL A 65 8.04 -26.40 19.87
C VAL A 65 8.53 -25.35 20.86
N GLU A 66 9.62 -25.65 21.58
CA GLU A 66 10.30 -24.70 22.46
C GLU A 66 10.86 -23.48 21.69
N ALA A 67 11.37 -23.69 20.47
CA ALA A 67 11.81 -22.59 19.62
C ALA A 67 10.63 -21.73 19.15
N PHE A 68 9.49 -22.34 18.82
CA PHE A 68 8.27 -21.64 18.48
C PHE A 68 7.73 -20.82 19.65
N GLU A 69 7.67 -21.38 20.86
CA GLU A 69 7.25 -20.66 22.07
C GLU A 69 8.16 -19.45 22.34
N ARG A 70 9.49 -19.63 22.27
CA ARG A 70 10.46 -18.55 22.45
C ARG A 70 10.32 -17.46 21.38
N TRP A 71 10.07 -17.85 20.12
CA TRP A 71 9.82 -16.89 19.05
C TRP A 71 8.51 -16.13 19.26
N TRP A 72 7.42 -16.82 19.61
CA TRP A 72 6.11 -16.21 19.83
C TRP A 72 6.13 -15.18 20.96
N ASN A 73 6.78 -15.53 22.07
CA ASN A 73 6.88 -14.71 23.28
C ASN A 73 8.10 -13.77 23.30
N GLY A 74 8.91 -13.77 22.23
CA GLY A 74 10.08 -12.90 22.12
C GLY A 74 9.71 -11.42 22.11
N ALA A 75 10.70 -10.55 22.34
CA ALA A 75 10.50 -9.10 22.31
C ALA A 75 9.98 -8.58 20.95
N ASP A 76 10.34 -9.26 19.87
CA ASP A 76 9.84 -9.04 18.51
C ASP A 76 8.89 -10.17 18.05
N GLY A 77 8.21 -10.81 19.01
CA GLY A 77 7.32 -11.94 18.77
C GLY A 77 5.92 -11.49 18.33
N PRO A 78 5.22 -12.27 17.48
CA PRO A 78 3.86 -11.95 17.03
C PRO A 78 2.87 -11.71 18.17
N GLY A 79 2.99 -12.44 19.29
CA GLY A 79 2.09 -12.28 20.43
C GLY A 79 2.13 -10.86 20.99
N ARG A 80 3.33 -10.29 21.13
CA ARG A 80 3.52 -8.91 21.60
C ARG A 80 3.10 -7.89 20.54
N HIS A 81 3.48 -8.09 19.27
CA HIS A 81 3.14 -7.16 18.20
C HIS A 81 1.63 -7.01 17.98
N LEU A 82 0.86 -8.09 18.09
CA LEU A 82 -0.60 -8.03 17.98
C LEU A 82 -1.22 -7.20 19.12
N GLN A 83 -0.68 -7.31 20.34
CA GLN A 83 -1.12 -6.50 21.49
C GLN A 83 -0.68 -5.04 21.38
N GLU A 84 0.53 -4.78 20.86
CA GLU A 84 1.02 -3.43 20.60
C GLU A 84 0.19 -2.73 19.52
N ALA A 85 -0.18 -3.45 18.45
CA ALA A 85 -1.04 -2.91 17.41
C ALA A 85 -2.45 -2.58 17.93
N ALA A 86 -3.03 -3.42 18.80
CA ALA A 86 -4.31 -3.12 19.45
C ALA A 86 -4.23 -1.88 20.33
N THR A 87 -3.19 -1.79 21.19
CA THR A 87 -2.98 -0.62 22.05
C THR A 87 -2.72 0.65 21.24
N ALA A 88 -1.99 0.57 20.12
CA ALA A 88 -1.76 1.69 19.25
C ALA A 88 -3.06 2.21 18.61
N ALA A 89 -3.91 1.30 18.11
CA ALA A 89 -5.22 1.66 17.57
C ALA A 89 -6.11 2.35 18.62
N GLU A 90 -6.06 1.89 19.88
CA GLU A 90 -6.73 2.54 21.01
C GLU A 90 -6.23 3.96 21.27
N LEU A 91 -4.91 4.16 21.26
CA LEU A 91 -4.32 5.48 21.46
C LEU A 91 -4.71 6.46 20.34
N VAL A 92 -4.80 5.98 19.09
CA VAL A 92 -5.30 6.80 17.97
C VAL A 92 -6.77 7.18 18.20
N GLY A 93 -7.61 6.20 18.55
CA GLY A 93 -9.02 6.45 18.82
C GLY A 93 -9.24 7.43 19.98
N GLY A 94 -8.55 7.22 21.10
CA GLY A 94 -8.60 8.11 22.26
C GLY A 94 -8.11 9.52 21.95
N ALA A 95 -7.06 9.66 21.14
CA ALA A 95 -6.56 10.96 20.71
C ALA A 95 -7.58 11.74 19.86
N LEU A 96 -8.28 11.06 18.94
CA LEU A 96 -9.32 11.68 18.12
C LEU A 96 -10.51 12.16 18.96
N ILE A 97 -10.97 11.34 19.91
CA ILE A 97 -12.06 11.73 20.84
C ILE A 97 -11.61 12.90 21.74
N ALA A 98 -10.37 12.90 22.21
CA ALA A 98 -9.83 14.02 22.97
C ALA A 98 -9.79 15.31 22.13
N MET A 99 -9.39 15.24 20.85
CA MET A 99 -9.42 16.41 19.96
C MET A 99 -10.83 16.95 19.76
N ALA A 100 -11.83 16.07 19.61
CA ALA A 100 -13.23 16.48 19.56
C ALA A 100 -13.62 17.24 20.83
N GLY A 101 -13.29 16.72 22.01
CA GLY A 101 -13.56 17.37 23.30
C GLY A 101 -12.91 18.75 23.46
N VAL A 102 -11.63 18.88 23.09
CA VAL A 102 -10.91 20.17 23.12
C VAL A 102 -11.55 21.18 22.17
N THR A 103 -11.95 20.74 20.97
CA THR A 103 -12.57 21.60 19.97
C THR A 103 -13.95 22.08 20.40
N ILE A 104 -14.79 21.20 20.97
CA ILE A 104 -16.09 21.57 21.57
C ILE A 104 -15.88 22.63 22.66
N GLY A 105 -14.93 22.41 23.57
CA GLY A 105 -14.63 23.35 24.65
C GLY A 105 -14.18 24.72 24.13
N LEU A 106 -13.28 24.73 23.13
CA LEU A 106 -12.82 25.97 22.48
C LEU A 106 -13.98 26.73 21.83
N LYS A 107 -14.79 26.06 21.01
CA LYS A 107 -15.93 26.68 20.32
C LYS A 107 -16.97 27.24 21.30
N ALA A 108 -17.30 26.49 22.35
CA ALA A 108 -18.22 26.96 23.38
C ALA A 108 -17.68 28.21 24.09
N ALA A 109 -16.37 28.23 24.41
CA ALA A 109 -15.74 29.39 25.03
C ALA A 109 -15.68 30.61 24.09
N LEU A 110 -15.42 30.40 22.79
CA LEU A 110 -15.46 31.47 21.79
C LEU A 110 -16.88 32.05 21.66
N ILE A 111 -17.91 31.21 21.57
CA ILE A 111 -19.32 31.67 21.53
C ILE A 111 -19.64 32.52 22.76
N ALA A 112 -19.22 32.09 23.96
CA ALA A 112 -19.45 32.86 25.19
C ALA A 112 -18.79 34.25 25.15
N GLN A 113 -17.54 34.35 24.68
CA GLN A 113 -16.82 35.62 24.57
C GLN A 113 -17.43 36.54 23.51
N LEU A 114 -17.80 36.00 22.35
CA LEU A 114 -18.45 36.78 21.29
C LEU A 114 -19.82 37.29 21.71
N THR A 115 -20.58 36.48 22.45
CA THR A 115 -21.89 36.86 23.00
C THR A 115 -21.73 38.00 24.01
N ALA A 116 -20.76 37.91 24.92
CA ALA A 116 -20.48 38.98 25.88
C ALA A 116 -20.11 40.29 25.16
N LEU A 117 -19.22 40.23 24.18
CA LEU A 117 -18.84 41.41 23.37
C LEU A 117 -20.04 42.01 22.64
N ALA A 118 -20.90 41.18 22.04
CA ALA A 118 -22.10 41.66 21.35
C ALA A 118 -23.04 42.42 22.29
N VAL A 119 -23.23 41.94 23.52
CA VAL A 119 -24.04 42.61 24.55
C VAL A 119 -23.40 43.93 24.97
N GLU A 120 -22.08 43.96 25.24
CA GLU A 120 -21.36 45.18 25.63
C GLU A 120 -21.47 46.27 24.55
N VAL A 121 -21.22 45.92 23.28
CA VAL A 121 -21.32 46.85 22.15
C VAL A 121 -22.76 47.31 21.93
N GLY A 122 -23.73 46.40 21.99
CA GLY A 122 -25.15 46.74 21.86
C GLY A 122 -25.63 47.71 22.95
N GLN A 123 -25.19 47.52 24.20
CA GLN A 123 -25.51 48.43 25.29
C GLN A 123 -24.86 49.80 25.14
N ALA A 124 -23.61 49.87 24.68
CA ALA A 124 -22.95 51.14 24.41
C ALA A 124 -23.67 51.94 23.32
N ILE A 125 -24.11 51.27 22.24
CA ILE A 125 -24.90 51.91 21.18
C ILE A 125 -26.26 52.38 21.71
N ALA A 126 -26.95 51.55 22.50
CA ALA A 126 -28.26 51.90 23.06
C ALA A 126 -28.21 53.10 24.03
N THR A 127 -27.11 53.27 24.76
CA THR A 127 -26.91 54.36 25.73
C THR A 127 -26.18 55.58 25.14
N ALA A 128 -25.73 55.51 23.89
CA ALA A 128 -24.89 56.52 23.27
C ALA A 128 -25.48 57.94 23.30
N THR A 129 -26.80 58.08 23.09
CA THR A 129 -27.45 59.39 23.09
C THR A 129 -27.50 60.01 24.49
N VAL A 130 -27.76 59.20 25.52
CA VAL A 130 -27.83 59.62 26.92
C VAL A 130 -26.45 59.99 27.46
N THR A 131 -25.41 59.29 27.01
CA THR A 131 -24.02 59.54 27.42
C THR A 131 -23.27 60.49 26.48
N ALA A 132 -23.96 61.20 25.60
CA ALA A 132 -23.37 62.11 24.59
C ALA A 132 -22.23 61.46 23.77
N GLY A 133 -22.33 60.16 23.48
CA GLY A 133 -21.36 59.39 22.72
C GLY A 133 -20.17 58.86 23.51
N ALA A 134 -20.07 59.13 24.82
CA ALA A 134 -18.93 58.69 25.63
C ALA A 134 -18.74 57.15 25.65
N THR A 135 -19.82 56.37 25.77
CA THR A 135 -19.78 54.89 25.78
C THR A 135 -19.29 54.30 24.47
N LEU A 136 -19.48 54.99 23.34
CA LEU A 136 -18.97 54.52 22.04
C LEU A 136 -17.44 54.53 21.97
N ALA A 137 -16.78 55.40 22.74
CA ALA A 137 -15.33 55.47 22.80
C ALA A 137 -14.69 54.26 23.51
N GLU A 138 -15.48 53.50 24.28
CA GLU A 138 -15.01 52.29 24.99
C GLU A 138 -15.03 51.05 24.09
N ILE A 139 -15.83 51.03 23.01
CA ILE A 139 -15.99 49.90 22.10
C ILE A 139 -14.64 49.33 21.59
N PRO A 140 -13.68 50.15 21.11
CA PRO A 140 -12.39 49.63 20.66
C PRO A 140 -11.60 48.89 21.75
N VAL A 141 -11.77 49.28 23.01
CA VAL A 141 -11.11 48.64 24.17
C VAL A 141 -11.69 47.25 24.40
N TRP A 142 -13.02 47.10 24.40
CA TRP A 142 -13.66 45.79 24.56
C TRP A 142 -13.33 44.84 23.41
N ILE A 143 -13.33 45.34 22.16
CA ILE A 143 -12.90 44.54 21.00
C ILE A 143 -11.47 44.05 21.18
N ALA A 144 -10.54 44.90 21.64
CA ALA A 144 -9.16 44.51 21.88
C ALA A 144 -9.02 43.47 23.00
N LEU A 145 -9.79 43.60 24.09
CA LEU A 145 -9.82 42.65 25.20
C LEU A 145 -10.39 41.29 24.75
N ALA A 146 -11.54 41.28 24.07
CA ALA A 146 -12.16 40.08 23.54
C ALA A 146 -11.26 39.36 22.54
N ARG A 147 -10.60 40.10 21.64
CA ARG A 147 -9.58 39.54 20.72
C ARG A 147 -8.46 38.85 21.49
N THR A 148 -7.96 39.47 22.56
CA THR A 148 -6.87 38.91 23.36
C THR A 148 -7.31 37.67 24.13
N ALA A 149 -8.52 37.69 24.72
CA ALA A 149 -9.11 36.55 25.40
C ALA A 149 -9.31 35.36 24.45
N CYS A 150 -9.89 35.60 23.26
CA CYS A 150 -10.10 34.57 22.25
C CYS A 150 -8.76 33.98 21.76
N ARG A 151 -7.76 34.82 21.47
CA ARG A 151 -6.42 34.34 21.11
C ARG A 151 -5.79 33.48 22.20
N LYS A 152 -5.98 33.83 23.47
CA LYS A 152 -5.48 33.03 24.59
C LYS A 152 -6.13 31.65 24.62
N LEU A 153 -7.46 31.58 24.47
CA LEU A 153 -8.20 30.32 24.41
C LEU A 153 -7.70 29.42 23.26
N ILE A 154 -7.50 29.99 22.07
CA ILE A 154 -6.97 29.25 20.91
C ILE A 154 -5.57 28.70 21.21
N HIS A 155 -4.67 29.51 21.77
CA HIS A 155 -3.33 29.05 22.13
C HIS A 155 -3.34 27.97 23.20
N GLU A 156 -4.18 28.07 24.22
CA GLU A 156 -4.32 27.06 25.27
C GLU A 156 -4.84 25.73 24.69
N ALA A 157 -5.84 25.79 23.81
CA ALA A 157 -6.36 24.61 23.12
C ALA A 157 -5.29 23.97 22.21
N MET A 158 -4.57 24.75 21.42
CA MET A 158 -3.46 24.25 20.59
C MET A 158 -2.36 23.62 21.45
N ALA A 159 -1.97 24.27 22.54
CA ALA A 159 -0.93 23.76 23.44
C ALA A 159 -1.34 22.42 24.07
N LEU A 160 -2.63 22.26 24.43
CA LEU A 160 -3.16 21.00 24.94
C LEU A 160 -3.09 19.89 23.88
N ILE A 161 -3.48 20.19 22.64
CA ILE A 161 -3.40 19.26 21.51
C ILE A 161 -1.94 18.84 21.26
N GLU A 162 -1.01 19.79 21.21
CA GLU A 162 0.40 19.49 20.97
C GLU A 162 1.05 18.68 22.10
N ARG A 163 0.71 18.97 23.36
CA ARG A 163 1.35 18.33 24.51
C ARG A 163 0.81 16.94 24.79
N GLU A 164 -0.50 16.79 24.80
CA GLU A 164 -1.14 15.54 25.24
C GLU A 164 -1.48 14.66 24.04
N ILE A 165 -2.20 15.22 23.07
CA ILE A 165 -2.78 14.45 21.97
C ILE A 165 -1.71 14.04 20.97
N ALA A 166 -0.86 14.96 20.54
CA ALA A 166 0.22 14.62 19.61
C ALA A 166 1.21 13.63 20.26
N ALA A 167 1.40 13.67 21.58
CA ALA A 167 2.22 12.69 22.29
C ALA A 167 1.59 11.29 22.26
N MET A 168 0.26 11.17 22.43
CA MET A 168 -0.46 9.89 22.28
C MET A 168 -0.32 9.33 20.87
N LEU A 169 -0.51 10.16 19.84
CA LEU A 169 -0.38 9.75 18.44
C LEU A 169 1.05 9.33 18.08
N ARG A 170 2.07 10.04 18.57
CA ARG A 170 3.47 9.66 18.38
C ARG A 170 3.77 8.31 19.03
N ARG A 171 3.28 8.07 20.25
CA ARG A 171 3.41 6.77 20.92
C ARG A 171 2.76 5.66 20.11
N ALA A 172 1.54 5.88 19.63
CA ALA A 172 0.84 4.93 18.75
C ALA A 172 1.66 4.61 17.50
N ALA A 173 2.22 5.62 16.83
CA ALA A 173 3.06 5.43 15.65
C ALA A 173 4.29 4.56 15.97
N THR A 174 5.00 4.82 17.08
CA THR A 174 6.15 3.99 17.47
C THR A 174 5.77 2.55 17.80
N MET A 175 4.58 2.32 18.34
CA MET A 175 4.06 0.98 18.62
C MET A 175 3.71 0.23 17.33
N LEU A 176 3.14 0.91 16.33
CA LEU A 176 2.86 0.32 15.01
C LEU A 176 4.14 0.00 14.22
N GLU A 177 5.16 0.86 14.32
CA GLU A 177 6.47 0.60 13.75
C GLU A 177 7.11 -0.64 14.36
N ARG A 178 7.06 -0.76 15.69
CA ARG A 178 7.54 -1.95 16.42
C ARG A 178 6.71 -3.18 16.10
N ALA A 179 5.39 -3.06 16.01
CA ALA A 179 4.46 -4.12 15.63
C ALA A 179 4.70 -4.70 14.22
N GLY A 180 5.68 -4.18 13.48
CA GLY A 180 6.13 -4.75 12.22
C GLY A 180 5.26 -4.35 11.04
N ALA A 181 4.51 -3.25 11.10
CA ALA A 181 3.66 -2.80 9.99
C ALA A 181 4.40 -2.74 8.63
N ARG A 182 5.68 -2.32 8.63
CA ARG A 182 6.56 -2.38 7.44
C ARG A 182 6.91 -3.80 7.02
N ARG A 183 7.33 -4.65 7.98
CA ARG A 183 7.69 -6.06 7.70
C ARG A 183 6.48 -6.87 7.22
N PHE A 184 5.29 -6.60 7.76
CA PHE A 184 4.04 -7.24 7.36
C PHE A 184 3.64 -6.83 5.94
N ALA A 185 3.76 -5.55 5.58
CA ALA A 185 3.55 -5.07 4.22
C ALA A 185 4.53 -5.73 3.22
N GLU A 186 5.83 -5.76 3.55
CA GLU A 186 6.86 -6.42 2.72
C GLU A 186 6.62 -7.94 2.58
N THR A 187 6.22 -8.60 3.66
CA THR A 187 5.94 -10.05 3.68
C THR A 187 4.68 -10.38 2.87
N THR A 188 3.66 -9.51 2.93
CA THR A 188 2.41 -9.66 2.14
C THR A 188 2.68 -9.51 0.65
N VAL A 189 3.48 -8.52 0.24
CA VAL A 189 3.88 -8.34 -1.17
C VAL A 189 4.69 -9.53 -1.68
N ARG A 190 5.68 -10.00 -0.90
CA ARG A 190 6.48 -11.20 -1.27
C ARG A 190 5.64 -12.47 -1.32
N GLY A 191 4.69 -12.64 -0.40
CA GLY A 191 3.74 -13.75 -0.37
C GLY A 191 2.84 -13.77 -1.61
N SER A 192 2.30 -12.61 -1.98
CA SER A 192 1.48 -12.43 -3.20
C SER A 192 2.27 -12.78 -4.48
N GLN A 193 3.50 -12.28 -4.60
CA GLN A 193 4.36 -12.59 -5.76
C GLN A 193 4.76 -14.07 -5.84
N ARG A 194 4.97 -14.76 -4.71
CA ARG A 194 5.22 -16.22 -4.69
C ARG A 194 4.02 -17.02 -5.17
N THR A 195 2.81 -16.63 -4.78
CA THR A 195 1.58 -17.29 -5.22
C THR A 195 1.32 -17.08 -6.70
N ALA A 196 1.49 -15.84 -7.20
CA ALA A 196 1.36 -15.52 -8.63
C ALA A 196 2.38 -16.29 -9.48
N PHE A 197 3.65 -16.33 -9.08
CA PHE A 197 4.66 -17.11 -9.78
C PHE A 197 4.35 -18.61 -9.81
N LYS A 198 3.91 -19.19 -8.69
CA LYS A 198 3.51 -20.60 -8.64
C LYS A 198 2.32 -20.90 -9.57
N GLY A 199 1.35 -20.00 -9.65
CA GLY A 199 0.22 -20.09 -10.57
C GLY A 199 0.67 -20.09 -12.03
N LEU A 200 1.51 -19.11 -12.42
CA LEU A 200 2.07 -19.04 -13.76
C LEU A 200 2.89 -20.27 -14.12
N MET A 201 3.71 -20.80 -13.19
CA MET A 201 4.46 -22.03 -13.44
C MET A 201 3.55 -23.24 -13.66
N HIS A 202 2.39 -23.33 -12.99
CA HIS A 202 1.42 -24.38 -13.25
C HIS A 202 0.76 -24.23 -14.63
N GLU A 203 0.45 -23.00 -15.03
CA GLU A 203 -0.05 -22.69 -16.38
C GLU A 203 1.00 -23.03 -17.46
N VAL A 204 2.28 -22.75 -17.21
CA VAL A 204 3.37 -23.13 -18.11
C VAL A 204 3.37 -24.62 -18.36
N GLU A 205 3.17 -25.47 -17.35
CA GLU A 205 3.17 -26.94 -17.52
C GLU A 205 2.00 -27.46 -18.37
N THR A 206 0.91 -26.71 -18.46
CA THR A 206 -0.31 -27.12 -19.18
C THR A 206 -0.52 -26.37 -20.50
N ALA A 207 0.28 -25.34 -20.77
CA ALA A 207 0.19 -24.53 -21.97
C ALA A 207 0.45 -25.36 -23.25
N ASP A 208 -0.34 -25.12 -24.29
CA ASP A 208 -0.11 -25.73 -25.60
C ASP A 208 0.95 -24.95 -26.36
N VAL A 209 2.18 -25.45 -26.29
CA VAL A 209 3.35 -24.86 -26.96
C VAL A 209 3.78 -25.70 -28.17
N ARG A 210 2.94 -26.59 -28.69
CA ARG A 210 3.36 -27.48 -29.78
C ARG A 210 3.51 -26.70 -31.09
N SER A 211 4.56 -27.00 -31.85
CA SER A 211 4.70 -26.64 -33.26
C SER A 211 4.21 -27.77 -34.16
N PRO A 212 3.95 -27.49 -35.46
CA PRO A 212 3.88 -28.52 -36.49
C PRO A 212 5.18 -29.32 -36.59
N VAL A 213 5.09 -30.53 -37.17
CA VAL A 213 6.28 -31.34 -37.53
C VAL A 213 7.14 -30.54 -38.51
N ASP A 214 8.46 -30.53 -38.28
CA ASP A 214 9.43 -29.74 -39.05
C ASP A 214 9.24 -28.21 -38.94
N GLY A 215 8.38 -27.75 -38.02
CA GLY A 215 7.92 -26.38 -37.92
C GLY A 215 8.44 -25.59 -36.71
N ALA A 216 9.30 -26.18 -35.87
CA ALA A 216 9.77 -25.53 -34.65
C ALA A 216 10.87 -24.51 -34.95
N THR A 217 10.57 -23.20 -34.82
CA THR A 217 11.56 -22.12 -35.02
C THR A 217 11.93 -21.44 -33.70
N PHE A 218 13.24 -21.29 -33.48
CA PHE A 218 13.86 -20.66 -32.31
C PHE A 218 14.71 -19.46 -32.75
N TYR A 219 15.08 -18.62 -31.78
CA TYR A 219 15.94 -17.48 -32.05
C TYR A 219 16.78 -17.07 -30.83
N SER A 220 17.97 -16.51 -31.07
CA SER A 220 18.81 -15.98 -29.98
C SER A 220 19.78 -14.90 -30.46
N GLY A 221 20.10 -13.96 -29.58
CA GLY A 221 20.99 -12.85 -29.87
C GLY A 221 20.29 -11.66 -30.52
N ARG A 222 21.07 -10.87 -31.27
CA ARG A 222 20.63 -9.61 -31.89
C ARG A 222 21.12 -9.51 -33.32
N GLN A 223 20.38 -8.78 -34.15
CA GLN A 223 20.79 -8.44 -35.50
C GLN A 223 21.94 -7.40 -35.46
N PRO A 224 22.69 -7.19 -36.57
CA PRO A 224 23.81 -6.23 -36.61
C PRO A 224 23.44 -4.77 -36.28
N ASP A 225 22.18 -4.41 -36.44
CA ASP A 225 21.60 -3.10 -36.11
C ASP A 225 21.06 -3.02 -34.66
N ASP A 226 21.40 -3.99 -33.81
CA ASP A 226 20.91 -4.18 -32.43
C ASP A 226 19.43 -4.56 -32.32
N GLU A 227 18.70 -4.82 -33.41
CA GLU A 227 17.33 -5.35 -33.32
C GLU A 227 17.31 -6.75 -32.68
N LYS A 228 16.20 -7.10 -32.02
CA LYS A 228 16.01 -8.46 -31.47
C LYS A 228 16.02 -9.48 -32.60
N MET A 229 16.71 -10.62 -32.41
CA MET A 229 16.66 -11.72 -33.38
C MET A 229 15.23 -12.27 -33.60
N ARG A 230 14.35 -12.11 -32.60
CA ARG A 230 12.91 -12.40 -32.71
C ARG A 230 12.30 -11.82 -33.99
N THR A 231 12.57 -10.53 -34.26
CA THR A 231 11.99 -9.81 -35.40
C THR A 231 12.40 -10.42 -36.74
N TYR A 232 13.62 -10.96 -36.82
CA TYR A 232 14.07 -11.66 -38.01
C TYR A 232 13.40 -13.04 -38.12
N ALA A 233 13.44 -13.83 -37.06
CA ALA A 233 12.91 -15.20 -37.03
C ALA A 233 11.41 -15.25 -37.32
N GLU A 234 10.63 -14.32 -36.77
CA GLU A 234 9.19 -14.24 -37.00
C GLU A 234 8.82 -13.91 -38.47
N LYS A 235 9.74 -13.34 -39.25
CA LYS A 235 9.54 -13.12 -40.70
C LYS A 235 9.82 -14.37 -41.54
N GLN A 236 10.51 -15.38 -40.97
CA GLN A 236 10.86 -16.63 -41.66
C GLN A 236 9.79 -17.71 -41.48
N VAL A 237 8.76 -17.44 -40.68
CA VAL A 237 7.69 -18.38 -40.36
C VAL A 237 6.36 -17.89 -40.90
N ASP A 238 5.49 -18.82 -41.30
CA ASP A 238 4.17 -18.53 -41.85
C ASP A 238 3.05 -18.59 -40.82
N GLY A 239 3.36 -19.05 -39.60
CA GLY A 239 2.39 -19.21 -38.52
C GLY A 239 1.52 -20.46 -38.66
N VAL A 240 1.72 -21.28 -39.69
CA VAL A 240 0.89 -22.45 -40.03
C VAL A 240 1.73 -23.72 -40.13
N ALA A 241 2.73 -23.74 -41.00
CA ALA A 241 3.68 -24.84 -41.14
C ALA A 241 4.90 -24.66 -40.22
N SER A 242 5.27 -23.42 -39.90
CA SER A 242 6.31 -23.11 -38.93
C SER A 242 5.89 -21.97 -38.01
N VAL A 243 6.37 -22.02 -36.77
CA VAL A 243 6.00 -21.07 -35.71
C VAL A 243 7.20 -20.77 -34.82
N THR A 244 7.22 -19.58 -34.22
CA THR A 244 8.02 -19.32 -33.01
C THR A 244 7.19 -19.67 -31.76
N LEU A 245 7.83 -19.72 -30.59
CA LEU A 245 7.14 -19.98 -29.33
C LEU A 245 5.92 -19.08 -29.15
N GLU A 246 6.08 -17.77 -29.36
CA GLU A 246 5.05 -16.77 -29.13
C GLU A 246 3.87 -16.87 -30.11
N MET A 247 4.04 -17.58 -31.23
CA MET A 247 2.96 -17.84 -32.17
C MET A 247 2.08 -19.03 -31.76
N THR A 248 2.57 -19.91 -30.89
CA THR A 248 1.77 -21.03 -30.33
C THR A 248 0.64 -20.50 -29.44
N PRO A 249 -0.47 -21.25 -29.25
CA PRO A 249 -1.56 -20.83 -28.37
C PRO A 249 -1.09 -20.53 -26.94
N GLY A 250 -0.18 -21.36 -26.42
CA GLY A 250 0.43 -21.20 -25.11
C GLY A 250 1.35 -19.99 -25.05
N GLY A 251 2.30 -19.86 -25.97
CA GLY A 251 3.24 -18.74 -26.00
C GLY A 251 2.56 -17.39 -26.14
N ARG A 252 1.56 -17.27 -27.02
CA ARG A 252 0.79 -16.04 -27.20
C ARG A 252 0.11 -15.58 -25.92
N ARG A 253 -0.51 -16.51 -25.19
CA ARG A 253 -1.14 -16.23 -23.89
C ARG A 253 -0.13 -15.65 -22.89
N PHE A 254 1.11 -16.12 -22.86
CA PHE A 254 2.15 -15.56 -21.99
C PHE A 254 2.74 -14.24 -22.51
N ASP A 255 2.84 -14.04 -23.83
CA ASP A 255 3.25 -12.78 -24.45
C ASP A 255 2.26 -11.66 -24.09
N ASP A 256 0.96 -11.95 -24.16
CA ASP A 256 -0.14 -11.04 -23.81
C ASP A 256 -0.12 -10.60 -22.33
N MET A 257 0.47 -11.40 -21.43
CA MET A 257 0.58 -11.04 -20.01
C MET A 257 1.60 -9.93 -19.73
N ARG A 258 2.49 -9.61 -20.69
CA ARG A 258 3.48 -8.52 -20.58
C ARG A 258 4.25 -8.55 -19.24
N LEU A 259 4.73 -9.74 -18.85
CA LEU A 259 5.31 -10.01 -17.51
C LEU A 259 6.54 -9.16 -17.13
N PHE A 260 7.11 -8.43 -18.08
CA PHE A 260 8.26 -7.55 -17.88
C PHE A 260 7.89 -6.08 -17.66
N GLU A 261 6.61 -5.73 -17.70
CA GLU A 261 6.15 -4.35 -17.63
C GLU A 261 5.73 -3.90 -16.22
N ALA A 262 5.57 -2.58 -16.06
CA ALA A 262 5.07 -1.99 -14.84
C ALA A 262 3.64 -2.49 -14.54
N GLY A 263 3.47 -3.17 -13.41
CA GLY A 263 2.19 -3.81 -13.04
C GLY A 263 2.23 -5.34 -13.08
N SER A 264 3.34 -5.95 -13.51
CA SER A 264 3.50 -7.41 -13.48
C SER A 264 3.34 -7.97 -12.05
N PRO A 265 2.58 -9.07 -11.87
CA PRO A 265 2.38 -9.70 -10.56
C PRO A 265 3.62 -10.46 -10.08
N VAL A 266 4.68 -10.51 -10.89
CA VAL A 266 5.94 -11.22 -10.61
C VAL A 266 7.14 -10.30 -10.84
N SER A 267 8.24 -10.60 -10.16
CA SER A 267 9.51 -9.90 -10.39
C SER A 267 10.11 -10.25 -11.76
N ARG A 268 11.01 -9.41 -12.27
CA ARG A 268 11.74 -9.66 -13.54
C ARG A 268 12.48 -11.01 -13.56
N VAL A 269 13.04 -11.43 -12.43
CA VAL A 269 13.72 -12.74 -12.28
C VAL A 269 12.71 -13.89 -12.39
N GLN A 270 11.53 -13.74 -11.78
CA GLN A 270 10.47 -14.74 -11.89
C GLN A 270 9.87 -14.79 -13.30
N ALA A 271 9.67 -13.64 -13.95
CA ALA A 271 9.24 -13.57 -15.34
C ALA A 271 10.23 -14.30 -16.27
N ASN A 272 11.54 -14.10 -16.08
CA ASN A 272 12.56 -14.89 -16.80
C ASN A 272 12.39 -16.40 -16.55
N GLY A 273 12.15 -16.82 -15.31
CA GLY A 273 11.93 -18.23 -14.98
C GLY A 273 10.69 -18.84 -15.66
N VAL A 274 9.60 -18.07 -15.79
CA VAL A 274 8.39 -18.49 -16.53
C VAL A 274 8.74 -18.72 -18.00
N TRP A 275 9.38 -17.74 -18.64
CA TRP A 275 9.75 -17.83 -20.06
C TRP A 275 10.79 -18.92 -20.33
N GLU A 276 11.79 -19.10 -19.47
CA GLU A 276 12.78 -20.18 -19.58
C GLU A 276 12.12 -21.56 -19.59
N ARG A 277 11.16 -21.79 -18.69
CA ARG A 277 10.47 -23.09 -18.62
C ARG A 277 9.51 -23.29 -19.81
N LEU A 278 8.84 -22.22 -20.25
CA LEU A 278 7.95 -22.27 -21.40
C LEU A 278 8.72 -22.59 -22.70
N SER A 279 9.86 -21.94 -22.90
CA SER A 279 10.82 -22.22 -23.98
C SER A 279 11.37 -23.64 -23.93
N GLU A 280 11.73 -24.13 -22.76
CA GLU A 280 12.18 -25.52 -22.59
C GLU A 280 11.09 -26.51 -23.00
N ARG A 281 9.82 -26.28 -22.60
CA ARG A 281 8.69 -27.12 -23.02
C ARG A 281 8.46 -27.05 -24.52
N TYR A 282 8.67 -25.90 -25.15
CA TYR A 282 8.57 -25.76 -26.59
C TYR A 282 9.57 -26.66 -27.32
N ALA A 283 10.84 -26.63 -26.89
CA ALA A 283 11.88 -27.53 -27.39
C ALA A 283 11.57 -29.02 -27.14
N GLN A 284 11.01 -29.36 -25.97
CA GLN A 284 10.60 -30.72 -25.62
C GLN A 284 9.41 -31.22 -26.47
N ALA A 285 8.56 -30.30 -26.94
CA ALA A 285 7.38 -30.62 -27.75
C ALA A 285 7.67 -30.65 -29.26
N ALA A 286 8.83 -30.14 -29.70
CA ALA A 286 9.22 -30.12 -31.10
C ALA A 286 9.38 -31.55 -31.66
N SER A 287 9.17 -31.69 -32.97
CA SER A 287 9.36 -32.94 -33.71
C SER A 287 9.81 -32.66 -35.14
N GLY A 288 10.59 -33.57 -35.72
CA GLY A 288 11.21 -33.39 -37.02
C GLY A 288 12.42 -32.45 -36.97
N GLU A 289 12.55 -31.58 -37.96
CA GLU A 289 13.56 -30.54 -38.01
C GLU A 289 13.19 -29.33 -37.13
N ALA A 290 14.15 -28.87 -36.31
CA ALA A 290 14.05 -27.62 -35.58
C ALA A 290 15.05 -26.61 -36.15
N THR A 291 14.61 -25.39 -36.43
CA THR A 291 15.44 -24.31 -36.97
C THR A 291 15.70 -23.26 -35.90
N ALA A 292 16.94 -22.79 -35.78
CA ALA A 292 17.30 -21.71 -34.88
C ALA A 292 18.05 -20.61 -35.62
N TRP A 293 17.51 -19.39 -35.55
CA TRP A 293 18.16 -18.19 -36.08
C TRP A 293 18.98 -17.53 -34.97
N THR A 294 20.30 -17.57 -35.07
CA THR A 294 21.17 -17.05 -34.01
C THR A 294 22.19 -16.06 -34.54
N HIS A 295 22.55 -15.06 -33.75
CA HIS A 295 23.68 -14.20 -34.05
C HIS A 295 24.39 -13.81 -32.77
N ASN A 296 25.63 -14.29 -32.61
CA ASN A 296 26.42 -14.15 -31.39
C ASN A 296 25.61 -14.45 -30.09
N PRO A 297 24.94 -15.62 -29.99
CA PRO A 297 24.15 -15.93 -28.80
C PRO A 297 25.05 -16.07 -27.57
N TRP A 298 24.81 -15.24 -26.55
CA TRP A 298 25.45 -15.37 -25.25
C TRP A 298 25.21 -16.76 -24.60
N SER A 299 26.18 -17.24 -23.83
CA SER A 299 26.15 -18.57 -23.19
C SER A 299 24.99 -18.74 -22.21
N GLU A 300 24.53 -17.63 -21.61
CA GLU A 300 23.42 -17.61 -20.66
C GLU A 300 22.04 -17.39 -21.32
N SER A 301 21.93 -17.40 -22.65
CA SER A 301 20.62 -17.34 -23.32
C SER A 301 19.73 -18.53 -22.95
N VAL A 302 18.42 -18.29 -23.03
CA VAL A 302 17.41 -19.34 -23.01
C VAL A 302 17.70 -20.40 -24.08
N TRP A 303 18.07 -19.98 -25.30
CA TRP A 303 18.53 -20.89 -26.34
C TRP A 303 19.67 -21.81 -25.88
N SER A 304 20.78 -21.22 -25.40
CA SER A 304 21.97 -21.98 -25.00
C SER A 304 21.75 -22.88 -23.79
N ARG A 305 20.95 -22.42 -22.81
CA ARG A 305 20.77 -23.10 -21.51
C ARG A 305 19.58 -24.05 -21.44
N LYS A 306 18.54 -23.82 -22.24
CA LYS A 306 17.25 -24.51 -22.13
C LYS A 306 16.87 -25.19 -23.43
N GLU A 307 16.72 -24.41 -24.50
CA GLU A 307 16.11 -24.91 -25.75
C GLU A 307 17.04 -25.88 -26.48
N ARG A 308 18.30 -25.48 -26.74
CA ARG A 308 19.25 -26.33 -27.46
C ARG A 308 19.54 -27.66 -26.74
N PRO A 309 19.84 -27.67 -25.42
CA PRO A 309 20.00 -28.94 -24.70
C PRO A 309 18.73 -29.81 -24.71
N ALA A 310 17.55 -29.21 -24.61
CA ALA A 310 16.28 -29.95 -24.66
C ALA A 310 16.03 -30.57 -26.04
N LEU A 311 16.34 -29.87 -27.13
CA LEU A 311 16.27 -30.41 -28.49
C LEU A 311 17.23 -31.58 -28.70
N GLN A 312 18.46 -31.47 -28.18
CA GLN A 312 19.51 -32.50 -28.35
C GLN A 312 19.14 -33.85 -27.72
N VAL A 313 18.31 -33.85 -26.67
CA VAL A 313 17.86 -35.08 -25.99
C VAL A 313 16.44 -35.49 -26.35
N ASN A 314 15.75 -34.73 -27.21
CA ASN A 314 14.39 -35.03 -27.64
C ASN A 314 14.41 -36.09 -28.76
N PRO A 315 13.89 -37.31 -28.54
CA PRO A 315 13.95 -38.40 -29.51
C PRO A 315 13.08 -38.15 -30.76
N ASN A 316 12.16 -37.18 -30.72
CA ASN A 316 11.31 -36.82 -31.85
C ASN A 316 11.97 -35.80 -32.79
N VAL A 317 13.08 -35.19 -32.37
CA VAL A 317 13.86 -34.24 -33.19
C VAL A 317 14.85 -35.03 -34.03
N THR A 318 14.77 -34.86 -35.34
CA THR A 318 15.63 -35.56 -36.31
C THR A 318 16.84 -34.73 -36.71
N LYS A 319 16.72 -33.41 -36.64
CA LYS A 319 17.76 -32.46 -37.04
C LYS A 319 17.58 -31.12 -36.34
N ILE A 320 18.70 -30.50 -35.96
CA ILE A 320 18.76 -29.12 -35.45
C ILE A 320 19.57 -28.31 -36.45
N THR A 321 18.94 -27.31 -37.05
CA THR A 321 19.57 -26.42 -38.04
C THR A 321 19.73 -25.04 -37.41
N GLU A 322 20.95 -24.73 -36.99
CA GLU A 322 21.31 -23.42 -36.47
C GLU A 322 21.92 -22.58 -37.61
N ILE A 323 21.36 -21.39 -37.85
CA ILE A 323 21.71 -20.51 -38.95
C ILE A 323 22.01 -19.13 -38.39
N ASP A 324 23.20 -18.61 -38.72
CA ASP A 324 23.50 -17.21 -38.56
C ASP A 324 23.31 -16.49 -39.91
N PRO A 325 22.23 -15.69 -40.07
CA PRO A 325 21.92 -15.07 -41.35
C PRO A 325 22.87 -13.90 -41.69
N PHE A 326 23.80 -13.56 -40.81
CA PHE A 326 24.69 -12.40 -40.95
C PHE A 326 26.18 -12.78 -41.01
N TRP A 327 26.51 -14.07 -41.14
CA TRP A 327 27.88 -14.58 -41.27
C TRP A 327 28.09 -15.41 -42.55
#